data_AF-D6XLB5-F1
#
_entry.id   AF-D6XLB5-F1
#
_cell.length_a   1.000
_cell.length_b   1.000
_cell.length_c   1.000
_cell.angle_alpha   90.00
_cell.angle_beta   90.00
_cell.angle_gamma   90.00
#
_symmetry.space_group_name_H-M   'P 1'
#
loop_
_entity.id
_entity.type
_entity.pdbx_description
1 polymer ?
#
loop_
_entity_poly.entity_id
_entity_poly.type
_entity_poly.pdbx_seq_one_letter_code
_entity_poly.pdbx_strand_id
1 'polypeptide(L)'
;MLHSDHPKQSRFLTPFVIFPLFTLLTLVLLYAAGYFIGLSRYHSLTRDEHALDADGRDSRCVSQQEMLRNTHKVAAGTLKRLKEDRDELKKKLKLLEEGKGRTGEPAASCGGKDATSNNGEGPSVNDGGGNMTGSAAVSLQRAANLIDSLTHQTESWLKKAADTTPSLAACNKSPRRYSVVFDAGSTGSRVHVYRYNLTSNPYDNIDSAPNGAHASLLPYLKLEDELFIENHEPLSGFSDPRGAAASLVPLLDAAKARVPTDMHACVGIELKATAGLRRIGAEQAGRVLDAVRREFQKGPFWVHSELGSVRILEGREEGPLAWLTVNFLIGSLSGTKETATILDLGGGSTQVVMRPNDPEVLEGHEEFTDTFAINGKSIKLYQHSYEGNGLNAAREQLLASVATSVATGGTTTAAKSGPLRAFPCFPQGYAHEKSGVSNGVGGGGVTPSMEECVALFRKHVVRSGGECSSKSCGFNGVFQPDVRTAVSGPVYAFSFYHDLLRPHMTAGTTVIRLQDIIGIASQVCKSMKSVEQLRRENKGKVSVHPSLRPELECLHLSYVVALLRDGFHYPLDQELHIAKKIDGYETAWTLGASLVSLEEHCV
;
A
#
# COMPACT_ATOMS: atom_id res chain seq x y z
N MET A 1 61.52 15.93 38.29
CA MET A 1 60.48 16.03 39.35
C MET A 1 59.16 15.63 38.69
N LEU A 2 58.56 14.44 38.81
CA LEU A 2 58.71 13.23 39.62
C LEU A 2 58.60 12.02 38.67
N HIS A 3 59.44 11.00 38.86
CA HIS A 3 59.37 9.70 38.16
C HIS A 3 58.17 8.87 38.66
N SER A 4 57.50 8.14 37.76
CA SER A 4 57.33 6.69 37.90
C SER A 4 56.81 6.08 36.58
N ASP A 5 57.53 5.07 36.11
CA ASP A 5 57.35 4.33 34.86
C ASP A 5 56.26 3.24 34.90
N HIS A 6 55.96 2.73 33.69
CA HIS A 6 55.63 1.33 33.31
C HIS A 6 54.16 0.91 32.97
N PRO A 7 53.96 -0.08 32.04
CA PRO A 7 53.45 0.20 30.68
C PRO A 7 52.30 -0.71 30.16
N LYS A 8 51.76 -0.33 28.98
CA LYS A 8 50.91 -1.02 27.96
C LYS A 8 50.36 -2.44 28.25
N GLN A 9 49.01 -2.56 28.34
CA GLN A 9 48.25 -3.79 28.08
C GLN A 9 47.59 -3.76 26.69
N SER A 10 47.94 -4.68 25.79
CA SER A 10 47.16 -5.00 24.59
C SER A 10 46.07 -6.02 24.94
N ARG A 11 44.79 -5.64 24.79
CA ARG A 11 43.64 -6.55 24.99
C ARG A 11 43.50 -7.48 23.77
N PHE A 12 43.95 -8.72 23.89
CA PHE A 12 43.50 -9.81 23.03
C PHE A 12 42.04 -10.13 23.35
N LEU A 13 41.14 -9.98 22.37
CA LEU A 13 39.79 -10.55 22.42
C LEU A 13 39.91 -12.07 22.46
N THR A 14 39.41 -12.67 23.53
CA THR A 14 39.44 -14.12 23.73
C THR A 14 38.58 -14.83 22.68
N PRO A 15 39.00 -16.04 22.22
CA PRO A 15 38.30 -16.80 21.17
C PRO A 15 36.84 -17.15 21.50
N PHE A 16 36.43 -17.00 22.76
CA PHE A 16 35.07 -17.25 23.24
C PHE A 16 34.02 -16.21 22.80
N VAL A 17 34.42 -15.00 22.40
CA VAL A 17 33.48 -13.97 21.90
C VAL A 17 33.33 -14.02 20.37
N ILE A 18 34.35 -14.54 19.67
CA ILE A 18 34.42 -14.55 18.21
C ILE A 18 33.42 -15.56 17.62
N PHE A 19 33.24 -16.72 18.24
CA PHE A 19 32.44 -17.80 17.68
C PHE A 19 30.96 -17.46 17.46
N PRO A 20 30.19 -16.97 18.46
CA PRO A 20 28.76 -16.65 18.26
C PRO A 20 28.54 -15.43 17.35
N LEU A 21 29.47 -14.46 17.36
CA LEU A 21 29.45 -13.33 16.43
C LEU A 21 29.67 -13.80 14.99
N PHE A 22 30.57 -14.76 14.78
CA PHE A 22 30.80 -15.35 13.47
C PHE A 22 29.59 -16.15 12.97
N THR A 23 28.90 -16.89 13.85
CA THR A 23 27.67 -17.63 13.48
C THR A 23 26.52 -16.70 13.13
N LEU A 24 26.35 -15.60 13.89
CA LEU A 24 25.35 -14.59 13.58
C LEU A 24 25.68 -13.88 12.25
N LEU A 25 26.95 -13.54 12.03
CA LEU A 25 27.41 -12.92 10.79
C LEU A 25 27.22 -13.86 9.59
N THR A 26 27.51 -15.15 9.71
CA THR A 26 27.26 -16.11 8.62
C THR A 26 25.78 -16.31 8.36
N LEU A 27 24.91 -16.32 9.37
CA LEU A 27 23.46 -16.37 9.16
C LEU A 27 22.94 -15.11 8.46
N VAL A 28 23.39 -13.93 8.88
CA VAL A 28 23.05 -12.66 8.22
C VAL A 28 23.56 -12.64 6.78
N LEU A 29 24.78 -13.10 6.53
CA LEU A 29 25.36 -13.18 5.19
C LEU A 29 24.63 -14.21 4.31
N LEU A 30 24.22 -15.35 4.86
CA LEU A 30 23.43 -16.35 4.13
C LEU A 30 22.03 -15.83 3.80
N TYR A 31 21.40 -15.13 4.74
CA TYR A 31 20.10 -14.50 4.52
C TYR A 31 20.22 -13.37 3.48
N ALA A 32 21.25 -12.53 3.59
CA ALA A 32 21.54 -11.48 2.62
C ALA A 32 21.87 -12.06 1.23
N ALA A 33 22.67 -13.12 1.14
CA ALA A 33 22.97 -13.79 -0.11
C ALA A 33 21.71 -14.43 -0.72
N GLY A 34 20.89 -15.11 0.09
CA GLY A 34 19.60 -15.65 -0.35
C GLY A 34 18.65 -14.55 -0.83
N TYR A 35 18.63 -13.42 -0.12
CA TYR A 35 17.86 -12.23 -0.48
C TYR A 35 18.35 -11.62 -1.79
N PHE A 36 19.65 -11.38 -1.97
CA PHE A 36 20.22 -10.80 -3.19
C PHE A 36 20.12 -11.74 -4.39
N ILE A 37 20.30 -13.06 -4.21
CA ILE A 37 20.09 -14.04 -5.27
C ILE A 37 18.61 -14.09 -5.64
N GLY A 38 17.71 -14.03 -4.66
CA GLY A 38 16.27 -13.93 -4.85
C GLY A 38 15.89 -12.67 -5.63
N LEU A 39 16.41 -11.50 -5.23
CA LEU A 39 16.15 -10.22 -5.88
C LEU A 39 16.72 -10.15 -7.30
N SER A 40 17.97 -10.62 -7.48
CA SER A 40 18.63 -10.63 -8.79
C SER A 40 17.96 -11.59 -9.75
N ARG A 41 17.51 -12.77 -9.28
CA ARG A 41 16.70 -13.68 -10.10
C ARG A 41 15.33 -13.11 -10.36
N TYR A 42 14.67 -12.51 -9.37
CA TYR A 42 13.39 -11.84 -9.55
C TYR A 42 13.47 -10.76 -10.63
N HIS A 43 14.49 -9.89 -10.59
CA HIS A 43 14.73 -8.88 -11.63
C HIS A 43 15.19 -9.44 -12.98
N SER A 44 15.88 -10.59 -12.99
CA SER A 44 16.19 -11.30 -14.23
C SER A 44 14.94 -11.94 -14.84
N LEU A 45 14.01 -12.41 -14.01
CA LEU A 45 12.76 -13.05 -14.41
C LEU A 45 11.76 -12.03 -14.96
N THR A 46 11.83 -10.77 -14.53
CA THR A 46 11.04 -9.67 -15.11
C THR A 46 11.56 -9.19 -16.46
N ARG A 47 12.60 -9.80 -17.06
CA ARG A 47 13.16 -9.36 -18.36
C ARG A 47 12.93 -10.33 -19.52
N ASP A 48 12.68 -11.61 -19.26
CA ASP A 48 12.33 -12.62 -20.28
C ASP A 48 10.85 -13.02 -20.15
N GLU A 49 9.96 -12.03 -20.09
CA GLU A 49 8.60 -12.18 -19.54
C GLU A 49 7.63 -13.08 -20.33
N HIS A 50 8.02 -13.65 -21.48
CA HIS A 50 7.08 -14.27 -22.41
C HIS A 50 7.48 -15.60 -23.07
N ALA A 51 8.44 -16.38 -22.53
CA ALA A 51 8.84 -17.66 -23.13
C ALA A 51 8.15 -18.88 -22.48
N LEU A 52 7.66 -19.81 -23.31
CA LEU A 52 7.43 -21.20 -22.89
C LEU A 52 8.76 -21.95 -22.83
N ASP A 53 8.90 -22.89 -21.88
CA ASP A 53 10.03 -23.83 -21.89
C ASP A 53 9.89 -24.86 -23.02
N ALA A 54 10.89 -25.73 -23.17
CA ALA A 54 10.89 -26.76 -24.22
C ALA A 54 9.72 -27.75 -24.14
N ASP A 55 9.04 -27.84 -22.98
CA ASP A 55 7.88 -28.72 -22.75
C ASP A 55 6.55 -27.96 -22.91
N GLY A 56 6.56 -26.73 -23.43
CA GLY A 56 5.37 -25.90 -23.60
C GLY A 56 4.80 -25.38 -22.27
N ARG A 57 5.57 -25.44 -21.18
CA ARG A 57 5.16 -24.91 -19.87
C ARG A 57 5.57 -23.46 -19.77
N ASP A 58 4.77 -22.68 -19.08
CA ASP A 58 5.12 -21.32 -18.70
C ASP A 58 6.46 -21.30 -17.94
N SER A 59 7.50 -20.70 -18.53
CA SER A 59 8.85 -20.67 -17.95
C SER A 59 8.91 -19.92 -16.63
N ARG A 60 8.03 -18.93 -16.41
CA ARG A 60 7.86 -18.22 -15.14
C ARG A 60 7.35 -19.18 -14.08
N CYS A 61 6.33 -19.98 -14.40
CA CYS A 61 5.82 -21.00 -13.49
C CYS A 61 6.85 -22.06 -13.15
N VAL A 62 7.59 -22.54 -14.16
CA VAL A 62 8.66 -23.53 -13.95
C VAL A 62 9.75 -22.94 -13.04
N SER A 63 10.18 -21.72 -13.30
CA SER A 63 11.16 -21.01 -12.48
C SER A 63 10.68 -20.78 -11.03
N GLN A 64 9.42 -20.37 -10.85
CA GLN A 64 8.81 -20.20 -9.53
C GLN A 64 8.75 -21.53 -8.77
N GLN A 65 8.32 -22.62 -9.43
CA GLN A 65 8.31 -23.96 -8.84
C GLN A 65 9.72 -24.44 -8.47
N GLU A 66 10.71 -24.19 -9.33
CA GLU A 66 12.09 -24.56 -9.08
C GLU A 66 12.68 -23.75 -7.91
N MET A 67 12.39 -22.45 -7.84
CA MET A 67 12.74 -21.60 -6.71
C MET A 67 12.16 -22.16 -5.41
N LEU A 68 10.87 -22.51 -5.37
CA LEU A 68 10.24 -23.10 -4.19
C LEU A 68 10.88 -24.43 -3.78
N ARG A 69 11.16 -25.32 -4.74
CA ARG A 69 11.85 -26.61 -4.47
C ARG A 69 13.25 -26.39 -3.93
N ASN A 70 14.01 -25.44 -4.47
CA ASN A 70 15.36 -25.12 -4.02
C ASN A 70 15.34 -24.48 -2.63
N THR A 71 14.41 -23.57 -2.36
CA THR A 71 14.22 -22.97 -1.02
C THR A 71 13.89 -24.05 0.02
N HIS A 72 13.00 -25.00 -0.32
CA HIS A 72 12.68 -26.12 0.58
C HIS A 72 13.90 -27.00 0.86
N LYS A 73 14.72 -27.33 -0.16
CA LYS A 73 15.98 -28.08 0.01
C LYS A 73 16.98 -27.33 0.90
N VAL A 74 17.15 -26.02 0.69
CA VAL A 74 18.06 -25.18 1.48
C VAL A 74 17.59 -25.08 2.93
N ALA A 75 16.29 -24.90 3.17
CA ALA A 75 15.71 -24.86 4.51
C ALA A 75 15.89 -26.20 5.24
N ALA A 76 15.62 -27.33 4.59
CA ALA A 76 15.84 -28.67 5.16
C ALA A 76 17.31 -28.92 5.50
N GLY A 77 18.24 -28.54 4.62
CA GLY A 77 19.68 -28.62 4.89
C GLY A 77 20.15 -27.71 6.02
N THR A 78 19.56 -26.51 6.13
CA THR A 78 19.84 -25.56 7.21
C THR A 78 19.31 -26.06 8.54
N LEU A 79 18.11 -26.65 8.57
CA LEU A 79 17.57 -27.26 9.78
C LEU A 79 18.48 -28.38 10.29
N LYS A 80 19.01 -29.22 9.38
CA LYS A 80 19.95 -30.28 9.73
C LYS A 80 21.19 -29.71 10.44
N ARG A 81 21.80 -28.66 9.86
CA ARG A 81 22.97 -27.98 10.45
C ARG A 81 22.64 -27.34 11.80
N LEU A 82 21.50 -26.64 11.91
CA LEU A 82 21.07 -26.04 13.17
C LEU A 82 20.91 -27.09 14.28
N LYS A 83 20.37 -28.28 13.97
CA LYS A 83 20.27 -29.39 14.93
C LYS A 83 21.65 -29.91 15.34
N GLU A 84 22.58 -30.07 14.40
CA GLU A 84 23.96 -30.50 14.68
C GLU A 84 24.68 -29.48 15.59
N ASP A 85 24.60 -28.19 15.27
CA ASP A 85 25.19 -27.10 16.06
C ASP A 85 24.57 -27.02 17.46
N ARG A 86 23.25 -27.17 17.56
CA ARG A 86 22.53 -27.21 18.83
C ARG A 86 23.03 -28.34 19.72
N ASP A 87 23.16 -29.54 19.16
CA ASP A 87 23.56 -30.73 19.91
C ASP A 87 25.02 -30.61 20.38
N GLU A 88 25.91 -30.05 19.55
CA GLU A 88 27.29 -29.76 19.92
C GLU A 88 27.40 -28.66 21.00
N LEU A 89 26.60 -27.59 20.91
CA LEU A 89 26.56 -26.55 21.96
C LEU A 89 26.03 -27.10 23.29
N LYS A 90 24.98 -27.93 23.27
CA LYS A 90 24.45 -28.58 24.48
C LYS A 90 25.50 -29.49 25.12
N LYS A 91 26.28 -30.21 24.31
CA LYS A 91 27.42 -31.00 24.79
C LYS A 91 28.49 -30.12 25.44
N LYS A 92 28.87 -28.99 24.84
CA LYS A 92 29.84 -28.04 25.42
C LYS A 92 29.34 -27.40 26.71
N LEU A 93 28.05 -27.07 26.79
CA LEU A 93 27.45 -26.51 28.00
C LEU A 93 27.48 -27.53 29.14
N LYS A 94 27.12 -28.79 28.86
CA LYS A 94 27.20 -29.88 29.83
C LYS A 94 28.62 -30.10 30.35
N LEU A 95 29.63 -30.04 29.48
CA LEU A 95 31.05 -30.14 29.88
C LEU A 95 31.49 -28.96 30.77
N LEU A 96 30.96 -27.75 30.54
CA LEU A 96 31.26 -26.59 31.40
C LEU A 96 30.57 -26.67 32.76
N GLU A 97 29.37 -27.24 32.82
CA GLU A 97 28.65 -27.49 34.06
C GLU A 97 29.36 -28.58 34.88
N GLU A 98 29.79 -29.67 34.24
CA GLU A 98 30.58 -30.73 34.86
C GLU A 98 31.97 -30.23 35.31
N GLY A 99 32.60 -29.33 34.54
CA GLY A 99 33.89 -28.72 34.87
C GLY A 99 33.85 -27.76 36.06
N LYS A 100 32.73 -27.07 36.30
CA LYS A 100 32.53 -26.24 37.50
C LYS A 100 32.37 -27.08 38.77
N GLY A 101 32.03 -28.37 38.66
CA GLY A 101 31.93 -29.29 39.78
C GLY A 101 33.28 -29.80 40.33
N ARG A 102 34.41 -29.46 39.69
CA ARG A 102 35.72 -30.07 40.02
C ARG A 102 36.75 -29.17 40.71
N THR A 103 36.35 -28.00 41.18
CA THR A 103 37.21 -27.13 42.03
C THR A 103 36.50 -26.86 43.35
N GLY A 104 36.65 -27.79 44.28
CA GLY A 104 36.05 -27.74 45.61
C GLY A 104 36.52 -28.92 46.46
N GLU A 105 37.79 -28.92 46.83
CA GLU A 105 38.34 -29.85 47.82
C GLU A 105 38.52 -29.06 49.13
N PRO A 106 37.78 -29.38 50.21
CA PRO A 106 38.13 -28.95 51.55
C PRO A 106 38.73 -30.11 52.32
N ALA A 107 39.93 -29.87 52.86
CA ALA A 107 40.65 -30.74 53.77
C ALA A 107 39.80 -31.19 54.98
N ALA A 108 39.96 -32.46 55.35
CA ALA A 108 39.67 -32.95 56.70
C ALA A 108 40.89 -33.74 57.20
N SER A 109 41.53 -33.19 58.22
CA SER A 109 42.77 -33.66 58.84
C SER A 109 42.54 -34.79 59.84
N CYS A 110 43.55 -35.65 60.05
CA CYS A 110 44.01 -36.26 61.32
C CYS A 110 45.19 -37.19 60.94
N GLY A 111 46.41 -37.14 61.47
CA GLY A 111 47.06 -36.35 62.51
C GLY A 111 48.39 -37.03 62.86
N GLY A 112 49.42 -36.25 63.18
CA GLY A 112 50.58 -36.68 63.99
C GLY A 112 51.94 -36.79 63.27
N LYS A 113 52.77 -35.75 63.36
CA LYS A 113 53.87 -35.61 64.34
C LYS A 113 54.89 -34.54 63.92
N ASP A 114 55.18 -33.66 64.89
CA ASP A 114 56.45 -32.98 65.21
C ASP A 114 57.12 -32.08 64.13
N ALA A 115 57.67 -30.89 64.37
CA ALA A 115 57.73 -29.93 65.48
C ALA A 115 58.46 -28.67 64.94
N THR A 116 58.25 -27.49 65.57
CA THR A 116 59.10 -26.25 65.55
C THR A 116 59.22 -25.45 64.23
N SER A 117 59.25 -24.10 64.12
CA SER A 117 59.17 -22.94 65.03
C SER A 117 59.17 -21.63 64.19
N ASN A 118 58.39 -20.63 64.64
CA ASN A 118 58.58 -19.15 64.54
C ASN A 118 58.35 -18.32 63.24
N ASN A 119 57.26 -17.53 63.31
CA ASN A 119 57.12 -16.05 63.26
C ASN A 119 57.56 -15.20 62.04
N GLY A 120 56.63 -14.35 61.56
CA GLY A 120 56.91 -13.11 60.81
C GLY A 120 55.69 -12.50 60.11
N GLU A 121 55.33 -11.26 60.46
CA GLU A 121 54.11 -10.50 60.12
C GLU A 121 54.09 -9.82 58.73
N GLY A 122 52.87 -9.56 58.21
CA GLY A 122 52.48 -8.23 57.68
C GLY A 122 52.62 -7.92 56.17
N PRO A 123 51.84 -6.95 55.61
CA PRO A 123 50.91 -7.20 54.49
C PRO A 123 51.09 -6.31 53.22
N SER A 124 50.51 -6.70 52.06
CA SER A 124 49.78 -5.85 51.08
C SER A 124 49.74 -6.38 49.63
N VAL A 125 48.71 -5.91 48.89
CA VAL A 125 48.54 -5.75 47.41
C VAL A 125 47.75 -6.82 46.63
N ASN A 126 46.71 -6.31 45.96
CA ASN A 126 45.80 -6.91 44.97
C ASN A 126 46.48 -7.68 43.84
N ASP A 127 45.83 -8.74 43.33
CA ASP A 127 45.63 -8.85 41.87
C ASP A 127 44.37 -9.65 41.51
N GLY A 128 43.64 -9.18 40.51
CA GLY A 128 42.34 -9.71 40.07
C GLY A 128 42.49 -10.91 39.14
N GLY A 129 41.97 -12.06 39.55
CA GLY A 129 41.89 -13.26 38.72
C GLY A 129 40.68 -14.12 39.07
N GLY A 130 39.83 -14.40 38.08
CA GLY A 130 38.91 -15.55 38.15
C GLY A 130 37.40 -15.31 38.01
N ASN A 131 36.92 -14.50 37.04
CA ASN A 131 35.50 -14.52 36.63
C ASN A 131 35.27 -14.80 35.12
N MET A 132 36.29 -15.32 34.42
CA MET A 132 36.18 -15.65 32.99
C MET A 132 35.23 -16.82 32.69
N THR A 133 35.04 -17.75 33.64
CA THR A 133 34.17 -18.93 33.46
C THR A 133 32.67 -18.59 33.52
N GLY A 134 32.30 -17.48 34.17
CA GLY A 134 30.93 -16.96 34.20
C GLY A 134 30.51 -16.38 32.84
N SER A 135 31.36 -15.53 32.25
CA SER A 135 31.06 -14.87 30.98
C SER A 135 30.95 -15.86 29.81
N ALA A 136 31.82 -16.88 29.74
CA ALA A 136 31.80 -17.88 28.66
C ALA A 136 30.54 -18.76 28.69
N ALA A 137 30.11 -19.16 29.90
CA ALA A 137 28.88 -19.93 30.07
C ALA A 137 27.64 -19.11 29.66
N VAL A 138 27.59 -17.83 30.03
CA VAL A 138 26.49 -16.92 29.62
C VAL A 138 26.47 -16.72 28.10
N SER A 139 27.61 -16.53 27.45
CA SER A 139 27.65 -16.39 25.98
C SER A 139 27.23 -17.66 25.26
N LEU A 140 27.65 -18.84 25.75
CA LEU A 140 27.25 -20.13 25.19
C LEU A 140 25.76 -20.39 25.39
N GLN A 141 25.21 -20.06 26.56
CA GLN A 141 23.78 -20.18 26.82
C GLN A 141 22.97 -19.28 25.87
N ARG A 142 23.42 -18.03 25.63
CA ARG A 142 22.76 -17.13 24.67
C ARG A 142 22.80 -17.70 23.25
N ALA A 143 23.94 -18.24 22.83
CA ALA A 143 24.07 -18.89 21.52
C ALA A 143 23.16 -20.13 21.41
N ALA A 144 23.09 -20.96 22.45
CA ALA A 144 22.21 -22.12 22.49
C ALA A 144 20.73 -21.72 22.39
N ASN A 145 20.31 -20.68 23.13
CA ASN A 145 18.95 -20.16 23.06
C ASN A 145 18.61 -19.60 21.66
N LEU A 146 19.55 -18.92 21.01
CA LEU A 146 19.39 -18.44 19.63
C LEU A 146 19.24 -19.59 18.63
N ILE A 147 20.09 -20.61 18.72
CA ILE A 147 20.02 -21.78 17.85
C ILE A 147 18.73 -22.58 18.10
N ASP A 148 18.31 -22.75 19.35
CA ASP A 148 17.03 -23.40 19.67
C ASP A 148 15.85 -22.61 19.07
N SER A 149 15.88 -21.27 19.16
CA SER A 149 14.87 -20.41 18.55
C SER A 149 14.83 -20.52 17.03
N LEU A 150 15.99 -20.48 16.37
CA LEU A 150 16.11 -20.63 14.91
C LEU A 150 15.69 -22.03 14.44
N THR A 151 16.06 -23.06 15.20
CA THR A 151 15.65 -24.45 14.93
C THR A 151 14.13 -24.55 14.97
N HIS A 152 13.50 -24.07 16.03
CA HIS A 152 12.04 -24.08 16.17
C HIS A 152 11.34 -23.30 15.05
N GLN A 153 11.87 -22.13 14.68
CA GLN A 153 11.32 -21.35 13.55
C GLN A 153 11.44 -22.09 12.22
N THR A 154 12.60 -22.71 11.95
CA THR A 154 12.82 -23.46 10.71
C THR A 154 11.96 -24.72 10.64
N GLU A 155 11.81 -25.45 11.77
CA GLU A 155 10.89 -26.60 11.87
C GLU A 155 9.44 -26.19 11.64
N SER A 156 9.01 -25.09 12.27
CA SER A 156 7.66 -24.56 12.09
C SER A 156 7.40 -24.17 10.64
N TRP A 157 8.37 -23.55 9.95
CA TRP A 157 8.26 -23.19 8.55
C TRP A 157 8.18 -24.42 7.64
N LEU A 158 9.06 -25.41 7.83
CA LEU A 158 9.06 -26.66 7.05
C LEU A 158 7.77 -27.45 7.25
N LYS A 159 7.26 -27.52 8.48
CA LYS A 159 5.98 -28.14 8.78
C LYS A 159 4.83 -27.41 8.08
N LYS A 160 4.77 -26.07 8.17
CA LYS A 160 3.77 -25.27 7.45
C LYS A 160 3.82 -25.54 5.95
N ALA A 161 5.00 -25.58 5.34
CA ALA A 161 5.16 -25.87 3.92
C ALA A 161 4.67 -27.28 3.54
N ALA A 162 4.99 -28.30 4.33
CA ALA A 162 4.51 -29.66 4.13
C ALA A 162 2.98 -29.76 4.24
N ASP A 163 2.39 -29.15 5.26
CA ASP A 163 0.95 -29.12 5.49
C ASP A 163 0.20 -28.36 4.38
N THR A 164 0.86 -27.41 3.73
CA THR A 164 0.29 -26.56 2.65
C THR A 164 0.32 -27.23 1.27
N THR A 165 1.18 -28.25 1.09
CA THR A 165 1.38 -28.89 -0.23
C THR A 165 0.10 -29.54 -0.80
N PRO A 166 -0.70 -30.29 -0.01
CA PRO A 166 -1.97 -30.85 -0.51
C PRO A 166 -2.99 -29.76 -0.91
N SER A 167 -3.09 -28.67 -0.13
CA SER A 167 -3.99 -27.56 -0.47
C SER A 167 -3.59 -26.86 -1.75
N LEU A 168 -2.29 -26.67 -2.01
CA LEU A 168 -1.82 -26.11 -3.27
C LEU A 168 -2.19 -27.03 -4.45
N ALA A 169 -1.99 -28.35 -4.32
CA ALA A 169 -2.38 -29.28 -5.37
C ALA A 169 -3.90 -29.27 -5.66
N ALA A 170 -4.74 -29.05 -4.64
CA ALA A 170 -6.18 -28.89 -4.79
C ALA A 170 -6.54 -27.56 -5.49
N CYS A 171 -5.90 -26.47 -5.09
CA CYS A 171 -6.06 -25.15 -5.70
C CYS A 171 -5.79 -25.16 -7.21
N ASN A 172 -4.66 -25.75 -7.62
CA ASN A 172 -4.24 -25.74 -9.02
C ASN A 172 -5.23 -26.48 -9.93
N LYS A 173 -5.94 -27.46 -9.39
CA LYS A 173 -6.97 -28.23 -10.10
C LYS A 173 -8.36 -27.60 -10.05
N SER A 174 -8.59 -26.68 -9.12
CA SER A 174 -9.86 -25.97 -9.02
C SER A 174 -10.04 -25.09 -10.27
N PRO A 175 -11.24 -24.97 -10.86
CA PRO A 175 -11.51 -23.92 -11.84
C PRO A 175 -11.77 -22.56 -11.18
N ARG A 176 -11.93 -22.53 -9.84
CA ARG A 176 -12.16 -21.30 -9.08
C ARG A 176 -10.84 -20.62 -8.74
N ARG A 177 -10.83 -19.30 -8.83
CA ARG A 177 -9.73 -18.45 -8.38
C ARG A 177 -10.26 -17.43 -7.39
N TYR A 178 -9.44 -17.05 -6.43
CA TYR A 178 -9.76 -16.05 -5.43
C TYR A 178 -8.59 -15.09 -5.28
N SER A 179 -8.90 -13.87 -4.87
CA SER A 179 -7.92 -12.83 -4.55
C SER A 179 -8.44 -11.98 -3.40
N VAL A 180 -7.54 -11.63 -2.48
CA VAL A 180 -7.85 -10.77 -1.33
C VAL A 180 -7.05 -9.48 -1.45
N VAL A 181 -7.74 -8.36 -1.68
CA VAL A 181 -7.11 -7.06 -1.88
C VAL A 181 -7.63 -6.08 -0.83
N PHE A 182 -6.73 -5.46 -0.09
CA PHE A 182 -7.03 -4.40 0.85
C PHE A 182 -6.71 -3.03 0.25
N ASP A 183 -7.70 -2.13 0.28
CA ASP A 183 -7.52 -0.70 0.01
C ASP A 183 -7.39 0.06 1.33
N ALA A 184 -6.20 0.56 1.63
CA ALA A 184 -5.96 1.43 2.78
C ALA A 184 -6.02 2.90 2.34
N GLY A 185 -7.26 3.40 2.27
CA GLY A 185 -7.60 4.75 1.87
C GLY A 185 -7.35 5.82 2.94
N SER A 186 -7.50 7.08 2.54
CA SER A 186 -7.36 8.24 3.45
C SER A 186 -8.47 8.37 4.49
N THR A 187 -9.61 7.70 4.31
CA THR A 187 -10.80 7.81 5.16
C THR A 187 -11.14 6.52 5.92
N GLY A 188 -10.46 5.43 5.61
CA GLY A 188 -10.77 4.10 6.12
C GLY A 188 -10.04 3.02 5.34
N SER A 189 -10.21 1.77 5.75
CA SER A 189 -9.66 0.60 5.06
C SER A 189 -10.80 -0.29 4.57
N ARG A 190 -10.61 -0.93 3.41
CA ARG A 190 -11.56 -1.91 2.84
C ARG A 190 -10.86 -3.22 2.53
N VAL A 191 -11.63 -4.29 2.58
CA VAL A 191 -11.22 -5.58 2.03
C VAL A 191 -12.16 -5.96 0.89
N HIS A 192 -11.55 -6.42 -0.20
CA HIS A 192 -12.21 -7.02 -1.34
C HIS A 192 -11.80 -8.49 -1.41
N VAL A 193 -12.78 -9.40 -1.50
CA VAL A 193 -12.51 -10.80 -1.85
C VAL A 193 -13.21 -11.11 -3.15
N TYR A 194 -12.43 -11.21 -4.22
CA TYR A 194 -12.94 -11.56 -5.54
C TYR A 194 -12.97 -13.06 -5.70
N ARG A 195 -14.07 -13.57 -6.27
CA ARG A 195 -14.16 -14.95 -6.75
C ARG A 195 -14.33 -14.95 -8.27
N TYR A 196 -13.43 -15.64 -8.93
CA TYR A 196 -13.50 -15.91 -10.36
C TYR A 196 -13.72 -17.39 -10.62
N ASN A 197 -14.28 -17.69 -11.77
CA ASN A 197 -14.31 -19.02 -12.34
C ASN A 197 -13.68 -18.98 -13.73
N LEU A 198 -12.89 -20.00 -14.04
CA LEU A 198 -12.29 -20.16 -15.35
C LEU A 198 -13.34 -20.71 -16.32
N THR A 199 -13.57 -19.99 -17.42
CA THR A 199 -14.50 -20.42 -18.47
C THR A 199 -13.98 -21.63 -19.25
N SER A 200 -12.66 -21.73 -19.35
CA SER A 200 -11.92 -22.92 -19.81
C SER A 200 -10.51 -22.86 -19.23
N ASN A 201 -9.80 -23.99 -19.24
CA ASN A 201 -8.40 -24.00 -18.84
C ASN A 201 -7.57 -23.40 -20.00
N PRO A 202 -6.85 -22.28 -19.77
CA PRO A 202 -6.03 -21.66 -20.83
C PRO A 202 -4.98 -22.62 -21.41
N TYR A 203 -4.61 -23.66 -20.66
CA TYR A 203 -3.60 -24.64 -21.04
C TYR A 203 -4.15 -25.84 -21.84
N ASP A 204 -5.46 -25.98 -22.01
CA ASP A 204 -6.03 -27.11 -22.76
C ASP A 204 -5.75 -27.01 -24.28
N ASN A 205 -5.34 -25.84 -24.79
CA ASN A 205 -5.10 -25.58 -26.21
C ASN A 205 -3.73 -24.92 -26.50
N ILE A 206 -2.67 -25.29 -25.78
CA ILE A 206 -1.32 -24.70 -25.96
C ILE A 206 -0.83 -24.80 -27.41
N ASP A 207 -1.19 -25.86 -28.14
CA ASP A 207 -0.82 -26.07 -29.54
C ASP A 207 -1.42 -25.03 -30.52
N SER A 208 -2.39 -24.22 -30.08
CA SER A 208 -3.10 -23.25 -30.92
C SER A 208 -2.69 -21.80 -30.68
N ALA A 209 -1.78 -21.52 -29.75
CA ALA A 209 -1.30 -20.16 -29.49
C ALA A 209 -0.23 -19.79 -30.55
N PRO A 210 -0.51 -18.83 -31.45
CA PRO A 210 0.50 -18.38 -32.40
C PRO A 210 1.62 -17.71 -31.60
N ASN A 211 2.86 -18.18 -31.80
CA ASN A 211 4.12 -17.58 -31.35
C ASN A 211 4.61 -17.88 -29.92
N GLY A 212 4.11 -18.93 -29.25
CA GLY A 212 4.63 -19.31 -27.93
C GLY A 212 4.43 -18.24 -26.85
N ALA A 213 3.51 -17.30 -27.08
CA ALA A 213 3.12 -16.30 -26.10
C ALA A 213 2.27 -16.94 -25.01
N HIS A 214 2.50 -16.55 -23.75
CA HIS A 214 1.75 -17.01 -22.60
C HIS A 214 0.24 -16.81 -22.84
N ALA A 215 -0.55 -17.83 -22.51
CA ALA A 215 -1.99 -17.67 -22.46
C ALA A 215 -2.33 -16.75 -21.29
N SER A 216 -2.64 -15.48 -21.60
CA SER A 216 -3.21 -14.53 -20.62
C SER A 216 -4.43 -15.18 -19.95
N LEU A 217 -4.54 -15.02 -18.63
CA LEU A 217 -5.66 -15.57 -17.87
C LEU A 217 -6.92 -14.70 -18.05
N LEU A 218 -6.75 -13.41 -18.36
CA LEU A 218 -7.83 -12.42 -18.46
C LEU A 218 -9.02 -12.86 -19.34
N PRO A 219 -8.85 -13.40 -20.56
CA PRO A 219 -9.97 -13.88 -21.39
C PRO A 219 -10.81 -14.98 -20.74
N TYR A 220 -10.21 -15.73 -19.82
CA TYR A 220 -10.79 -16.91 -19.21
C TYR A 220 -11.40 -16.63 -17.83
N LEU A 221 -11.10 -15.47 -17.23
CA LEU A 221 -11.63 -15.08 -15.94
C LEU A 221 -13.05 -14.55 -16.05
N LYS A 222 -14.00 -15.29 -15.49
CA LYS A 222 -15.34 -14.79 -15.23
C LYS A 222 -15.45 -14.41 -13.76
N LEU A 223 -15.62 -13.12 -13.47
CA LEU A 223 -15.91 -12.65 -12.11
C LEU A 223 -17.33 -13.09 -11.72
N GLU A 224 -17.45 -13.77 -10.57
CA GLU A 224 -18.71 -14.33 -10.09
C GLU A 224 -19.23 -13.68 -8.81
N ASP A 225 -18.33 -13.19 -7.96
CA ASP A 225 -18.69 -12.59 -6.68
C ASP A 225 -17.59 -11.65 -6.15
N GLU A 226 -18.02 -10.67 -5.36
CA GLU A 226 -17.16 -9.80 -4.57
C GLU A 226 -17.73 -9.70 -3.15
N LEU A 227 -16.92 -10.05 -2.15
CA LEU A 227 -17.12 -9.53 -0.80
C LEU A 227 -16.49 -8.14 -0.71
N PHE A 228 -17.26 -7.16 -0.26
CA PHE A 228 -16.77 -5.83 0.07
C PHE A 228 -17.16 -5.46 1.50
N ILE A 229 -16.17 -5.17 2.35
CA ILE A 229 -16.38 -4.67 3.71
C ILE A 229 -15.42 -3.53 3.97
N GLU A 230 -15.93 -2.45 4.57
CA GLU A 230 -15.15 -1.28 4.93
C GLU A 230 -15.18 -1.00 6.43
N ASN A 231 -14.12 -0.35 6.91
CA ASN A 231 -14.09 0.37 8.17
C ASN A 231 -13.81 1.86 7.91
N HIS A 232 -14.07 2.71 8.89
CA HIS A 232 -13.78 4.15 8.83
C HIS A 232 -12.57 4.52 9.70
N GLU A 233 -11.57 3.63 9.75
CA GLU A 233 -10.36 3.78 10.55
C GLU A 233 -9.14 3.83 9.61
N PRO A 234 -8.77 5.01 9.07
CA PRO A 234 -7.65 5.11 8.15
C PRO A 234 -6.35 4.76 8.88
N LEU A 235 -5.48 3.99 8.23
CA LEU A 235 -4.19 3.58 8.82
C LEU A 235 -3.33 4.77 9.25
N SER A 236 -3.47 5.91 8.57
CA SER A 236 -2.81 7.19 8.91
C SER A 236 -3.28 7.82 10.23
N GLY A 237 -4.42 7.40 10.78
CA GLY A 237 -4.97 7.91 12.03
C GLY A 237 -4.35 7.29 13.29
N PHE A 238 -3.53 6.24 13.14
CA PHE A 238 -2.95 5.51 14.27
C PHE A 238 -1.52 5.99 14.57
N SER A 239 -1.28 6.35 15.83
CA SER A 239 0.07 6.63 16.33
C SER A 239 0.88 5.36 16.62
N ASP A 240 0.22 4.27 17.08
CA ASP A 240 0.84 2.94 17.24
C ASP A 240 0.62 2.09 15.98
N PRO A 241 1.68 1.69 15.26
CA PRO A 241 1.61 0.77 14.13
C PRO A 241 0.86 -0.55 14.40
N ARG A 242 0.91 -1.06 15.64
CA ARG A 242 0.18 -2.28 16.01
C ARG A 242 -1.32 -2.05 16.07
N GLY A 243 -1.75 -0.85 16.48
CA GLY A 243 -3.15 -0.45 16.43
C GLY A 243 -3.66 -0.39 14.99
N ALA A 244 -2.85 0.14 14.07
CA ALA A 244 -3.15 0.16 12.64
C ALA A 244 -3.30 -1.26 12.05
N ALA A 245 -2.43 -2.20 12.42
CA ALA A 245 -2.57 -3.59 11.99
C ALA A 245 -3.79 -4.28 12.62
N ALA A 246 -4.07 -4.01 13.90
CA ALA A 246 -5.20 -4.57 14.62
C ALA A 246 -6.56 -4.12 14.06
N SER A 247 -6.67 -2.90 13.53
CA SER A 247 -7.91 -2.41 12.91
C SER A 247 -8.28 -3.17 11.62
N LEU A 248 -7.33 -3.89 11.01
CA LEU A 248 -7.55 -4.73 9.83
C LEU A 248 -8.00 -6.15 10.17
N VAL A 249 -7.86 -6.60 11.42
CA VAL A 249 -8.18 -7.98 11.83
C VAL A 249 -9.64 -8.36 11.52
N PRO A 250 -10.66 -7.53 11.83
CA PRO A 250 -12.05 -7.86 11.49
C PRO A 250 -12.27 -8.05 9.99
N LEU A 251 -11.62 -7.24 9.16
CA LEU A 251 -11.67 -7.34 7.70
C LEU A 251 -10.97 -8.62 7.20
N LEU A 252 -9.82 -8.94 7.78
CA LEU A 252 -9.07 -10.16 7.48
C LEU A 252 -9.85 -11.42 7.86
N ASP A 253 -10.56 -11.42 8.99
CA ASP A 253 -11.36 -12.55 9.43
C ASP A 253 -12.59 -12.75 8.53
N ALA A 254 -13.21 -11.68 8.05
CA ALA A 254 -14.26 -11.76 7.05
C ALA A 254 -13.76 -12.36 5.73
N ALA A 255 -12.54 -11.99 5.30
CA ALA A 255 -11.92 -12.59 4.13
C ALA A 255 -11.68 -14.10 4.30
N LYS A 256 -11.13 -14.52 5.46
CA LYS A 256 -10.94 -15.95 5.80
C LYS A 256 -12.26 -16.72 5.78
N ALA A 257 -13.35 -16.12 6.27
CA ALA A 257 -14.67 -16.75 6.28
C ALA A 257 -15.28 -16.90 4.88
N ARG A 258 -14.96 -15.98 3.96
CA ARG A 258 -15.47 -15.99 2.58
C ARG A 258 -14.77 -17.00 1.68
N VAL A 259 -13.47 -17.19 1.87
CA VAL A 259 -12.65 -18.14 1.09
C VAL A 259 -12.72 -19.52 1.74
N PRO A 260 -13.04 -20.59 1.00
CA PRO A 260 -12.95 -21.96 1.52
C PRO A 260 -11.56 -22.31 2.06
N THR A 261 -11.50 -23.01 3.20
CA THR A 261 -10.28 -23.32 3.94
C THR A 261 -9.22 -24.07 3.11
N ASP A 262 -9.66 -24.96 2.24
CA ASP A 262 -8.80 -25.74 1.34
C ASP A 262 -8.13 -24.90 0.25
N MET A 263 -8.62 -23.68 0.02
CA MET A 263 -8.02 -22.74 -0.92
C MET A 263 -7.16 -21.66 -0.28
N HIS A 264 -7.21 -21.46 1.05
CA HIS A 264 -6.50 -20.33 1.69
C HIS A 264 -5.02 -20.25 1.28
N ALA A 265 -4.35 -21.40 1.17
CA ALA A 265 -2.95 -21.53 0.81
C ALA A 265 -2.54 -20.91 -0.54
N CYS A 266 -3.45 -20.86 -1.52
CA CYS A 266 -3.17 -20.37 -2.87
C CYS A 266 -3.74 -18.99 -3.15
N VAL A 267 -4.52 -18.43 -2.22
CA VAL A 267 -5.12 -17.12 -2.40
C VAL A 267 -4.12 -16.05 -1.99
N GLY A 268 -3.72 -15.24 -2.98
CA GLY A 268 -2.94 -14.04 -2.77
C GLY A 268 -3.65 -13.07 -1.84
N ILE A 269 -2.91 -12.52 -0.88
CA ILE A 269 -3.34 -11.38 -0.09
C ILE A 269 -2.40 -10.20 -0.33
N GLU A 270 -2.99 -9.04 -0.61
CA GLU A 270 -2.26 -7.79 -0.72
C GLU A 270 -2.99 -6.62 -0.04
N LEU A 271 -2.22 -5.62 0.36
CA LEU A 271 -2.69 -4.32 0.84
C LEU A 271 -1.89 -3.24 0.12
N LYS A 272 -2.61 -2.32 -0.51
CA LYS A 272 -1.99 -1.11 -1.05
C LYS A 272 -2.59 0.11 -0.36
N ALA A 273 -1.73 0.91 0.26
CA ALA A 273 -2.11 2.16 0.89
C ALA A 273 -1.99 3.33 -0.09
N THR A 274 -2.95 4.24 -0.08
CA THR A 274 -2.98 5.38 -1.02
C THR A 274 -2.40 6.65 -0.40
N ALA A 275 -2.76 7.82 -0.94
CA ALA A 275 -2.26 9.14 -0.52
C ALA A 275 -2.38 9.41 0.99
N GLY A 276 -3.32 8.77 1.70
CA GLY A 276 -3.49 8.95 3.15
C GLY A 276 -2.24 8.56 3.96
N LEU A 277 -1.68 7.37 3.70
CA LEU A 277 -0.52 6.89 4.43
C LEU A 277 0.77 7.60 4.02
N ARG A 278 0.85 8.12 2.78
CA ARG A 278 2.02 8.92 2.34
C ARG A 278 2.22 10.19 3.18
N ARG A 279 1.15 10.74 3.75
CA ARG A 279 1.15 12.04 4.46
C ARG A 279 1.74 11.99 5.86
N ILE A 280 1.86 10.83 6.50
CA ILE A 280 2.40 10.70 7.87
C ILE A 280 3.92 10.57 7.92
N GLY A 281 4.59 10.70 6.77
CA GLY A 281 6.05 10.56 6.65
C GLY A 281 6.51 9.12 6.44
N ALA A 282 7.61 8.95 5.71
CA ALA A 282 8.11 7.65 5.25
C ALA A 282 8.42 6.68 6.41
N GLU A 283 8.98 7.18 7.51
CA GLU A 283 9.32 6.34 8.67
C GLU A 283 8.07 5.76 9.33
N GLN A 284 7.08 6.61 9.64
CA GLN A 284 5.86 6.15 10.30
C GLN A 284 5.03 5.25 9.37
N ALA A 285 4.93 5.61 8.09
CA ALA A 285 4.29 4.78 7.08
C ALA A 285 4.96 3.40 6.97
N GLY A 286 6.30 3.34 6.93
CA GLY A 286 7.06 2.09 6.89
C GLY A 286 6.77 1.20 8.10
N ARG A 287 6.75 1.78 9.31
CA ARG A 287 6.44 1.03 10.54
C ARG A 287 5.01 0.46 10.55
N VAL A 288 4.04 1.22 10.03
CA VAL A 288 2.65 0.76 9.85
C VAL A 288 2.60 -0.42 8.88
N LEU A 289 3.20 -0.29 7.70
CA LEU A 289 3.24 -1.37 6.70
C LEU A 289 3.93 -2.63 7.25
N ASP A 290 5.02 -2.48 8.01
CA ASP A 290 5.69 -3.61 8.66
C ASP A 290 4.80 -4.33 9.68
N ALA A 291 3.98 -3.58 10.42
CA ALA A 291 3.02 -4.17 11.34
C ALA A 291 1.93 -4.96 10.58
N VAL A 292 1.44 -4.41 9.47
CA VAL A 292 0.47 -5.09 8.59
C VAL A 292 1.07 -6.36 7.97
N ARG A 293 2.31 -6.30 7.44
CA ARG A 293 3.03 -7.47 6.90
C ARG A 293 3.08 -8.61 7.91
N ARG A 294 3.49 -8.31 9.15
CA ARG A 294 3.53 -9.29 10.25
C ARG A 294 2.14 -9.84 10.58
N GLU A 295 1.09 -9.04 10.48
CA GLU A 295 -0.28 -9.51 10.71
C GLU A 295 -0.74 -10.46 9.60
N PHE A 296 -0.52 -10.11 8.33
CA PHE A 296 -0.87 -10.95 7.19
C PHE A 296 -0.11 -12.28 7.20
N GLN A 297 1.17 -12.28 7.58
CA GLN A 297 1.99 -13.49 7.70
C GLN A 297 1.49 -14.50 8.75
N LYS A 298 0.71 -14.06 9.75
CA LYS A 298 0.04 -14.97 10.70
C LYS A 298 -1.13 -15.71 10.06
N GLY A 299 -1.72 -15.14 9.01
CA GLY A 299 -2.88 -15.67 8.33
C GLY A 299 -2.57 -16.87 7.42
N PRO A 300 -3.62 -17.47 6.84
CA PRO A 300 -3.50 -18.63 5.99
C PRO A 300 -3.28 -18.28 4.50
N PHE A 301 -3.51 -17.01 4.13
CA PHE A 301 -3.35 -16.50 2.76
C PHE A 301 -1.88 -16.33 2.36
N TRP A 302 -1.64 -16.39 1.05
CA TRP A 302 -0.31 -16.29 0.49
C TRP A 302 0.11 -14.81 0.32
N VAL A 303 1.12 -14.40 1.09
CA VAL A 303 1.83 -13.14 0.88
C VAL A 303 2.89 -13.37 -0.19
N HIS A 304 2.60 -13.04 -1.45
CA HIS A 304 3.47 -13.32 -2.60
C HIS A 304 4.88 -12.72 -2.45
N SER A 305 4.96 -11.48 -1.98
CA SER A 305 6.20 -10.74 -1.81
C SER A 305 6.17 -9.96 -0.50
N GLU A 306 7.23 -10.07 0.30
CA GLU A 306 7.33 -9.37 1.58
C GLU A 306 7.17 -7.85 1.42
N LEU A 307 7.73 -7.28 0.35
CA LEU A 307 7.65 -5.85 0.06
C LEU A 307 6.59 -5.50 -0.98
N GLY A 308 6.26 -6.42 -1.89
CA GLY A 308 5.30 -6.19 -2.98
C GLY A 308 3.85 -6.29 -2.55
N SER A 309 3.52 -7.24 -1.66
CA SER A 309 2.13 -7.51 -1.25
C SER A 309 1.58 -6.47 -0.28
N VAL A 310 2.42 -5.81 0.52
CA VAL A 310 1.99 -4.76 1.45
C VAL A 310 2.85 -3.54 1.20
N ARG A 311 2.29 -2.52 0.56
CA ARG A 311 3.04 -1.31 0.18
C ARG A 311 2.14 -0.09 0.03
N ILE A 312 2.76 1.05 -0.21
CA ILE A 312 2.05 2.21 -0.73
C ILE A 312 1.90 2.02 -2.24
N LEU A 313 0.67 2.21 -2.75
CA LEU A 313 0.43 2.33 -4.19
C LEU A 313 1.09 3.62 -4.66
N GLU A 314 1.80 3.63 -5.77
CA GLU A 314 2.26 4.88 -6.39
C GLU A 314 1.10 5.56 -7.11
N GLY A 315 1.11 6.89 -7.20
CA GLY A 315 0.02 7.64 -7.85
C GLY A 315 -0.19 7.21 -9.31
N ARG A 316 0.90 6.80 -9.97
CA ARG A 316 0.88 6.31 -11.35
C ARG A 316 0.26 4.92 -11.55
N GLU A 317 0.03 4.17 -10.47
CA GLU A 317 -0.50 2.80 -10.54
C GLU A 317 -2.01 2.76 -10.28
N GLU A 318 -2.49 3.61 -9.36
CA GLU A 318 -3.91 3.64 -8.94
C GLU A 318 -4.86 3.87 -10.13
N GLY A 319 -4.53 4.86 -10.97
CA GLY A 319 -5.33 5.19 -12.15
C GLY A 319 -5.40 4.03 -13.16
N PRO A 320 -4.27 3.51 -13.68
CA PRO A 320 -4.27 2.41 -14.63
C PRO A 320 -4.95 1.14 -14.11
N LEU A 321 -4.79 0.80 -12.82
CA LEU A 321 -5.48 -0.33 -12.21
C LEU A 321 -7.00 -0.10 -12.15
N ALA A 322 -7.45 1.12 -11.85
CA ALA A 322 -8.87 1.46 -11.93
C ALA A 322 -9.41 1.47 -13.36
N TRP A 323 -8.60 1.88 -14.34
CA TRP A 323 -8.92 1.77 -15.76
C TRP A 323 -9.13 0.30 -16.15
N LEU A 324 -8.24 -0.59 -15.70
CA LEU A 324 -8.36 -2.03 -15.94
C LEU A 324 -9.65 -2.59 -15.31
N THR A 325 -9.98 -2.20 -14.07
CA THR A 325 -11.26 -2.54 -13.41
C THR A 325 -12.46 -2.19 -14.28
N VAL A 326 -12.59 -0.92 -14.68
CA VAL A 326 -13.77 -0.44 -15.41
C VAL A 326 -13.87 -1.15 -16.76
N ASN A 327 -12.76 -1.24 -17.49
CA ASN A 327 -12.75 -1.85 -18.82
C ASN A 327 -12.97 -3.36 -18.79
N PHE A 328 -12.54 -4.04 -17.74
CA PHE A 328 -12.88 -5.44 -17.49
C PHE A 328 -14.38 -5.60 -17.25
N LEU A 329 -14.96 -4.79 -16.35
CA LEU A 329 -16.38 -4.88 -15.99
C LEU A 329 -17.32 -4.58 -17.16
N ILE A 330 -16.98 -3.62 -18.04
CA ILE A 330 -17.81 -3.32 -19.23
C ILE A 330 -17.51 -4.22 -20.45
N GLY A 331 -16.53 -5.12 -20.33
CA GLY A 331 -16.14 -6.08 -21.37
C GLY A 331 -15.42 -5.47 -22.58
N SER A 332 -14.83 -4.28 -22.46
CA SER A 332 -14.15 -3.58 -23.56
C SER A 332 -12.73 -4.11 -23.83
N LEU A 333 -12.11 -4.82 -22.88
CA LEU A 333 -10.76 -5.37 -23.01
C LEU A 333 -10.60 -6.40 -24.15
N SER A 334 -11.70 -6.97 -24.63
CA SER A 334 -11.70 -7.86 -25.81
C SER A 334 -11.33 -7.15 -27.12
N GLY A 335 -11.37 -5.81 -27.14
CA GLY A 335 -11.14 -4.99 -28.33
C GLY A 335 -12.36 -4.90 -29.27
N THR A 336 -13.51 -5.44 -28.87
CA THR A 336 -14.78 -5.33 -29.64
C THR A 336 -15.52 -4.02 -29.41
N LYS A 337 -15.14 -3.27 -28.36
CA LYS A 337 -15.71 -1.98 -27.98
C LYS A 337 -14.57 -1.02 -27.66
N GLU A 338 -14.84 0.26 -27.80
CA GLU A 338 -13.95 1.31 -27.30
C GLU A 338 -13.77 1.18 -25.79
N THR A 339 -12.55 1.40 -25.33
CA THR A 339 -12.24 1.40 -23.91
C THR A 339 -12.71 2.69 -23.26
N ALA A 340 -13.25 2.60 -22.05
CA ALA A 340 -13.64 3.75 -21.27
C ALA A 340 -12.44 4.62 -20.89
N THR A 341 -12.66 5.92 -20.85
CA THR A 341 -11.85 6.85 -20.05
C THR A 341 -12.37 6.85 -18.63
N ILE A 342 -11.49 6.93 -17.64
CA ILE A 342 -11.87 6.95 -16.23
C ILE A 342 -11.40 8.21 -15.53
N LEU A 343 -12.25 8.71 -14.63
CA LEU A 343 -12.00 9.82 -13.72
C LEU A 343 -12.25 9.33 -12.29
N ASP A 344 -11.21 9.32 -11.48
CA ASP A 344 -11.31 9.02 -10.05
C ASP A 344 -11.11 10.30 -9.24
N LEU A 345 -12.03 10.59 -8.33
CA LEU A 345 -11.89 11.69 -7.38
C LEU A 345 -11.82 11.13 -5.96
N GLY A 346 -10.59 10.88 -5.52
CA GLY A 346 -10.29 10.49 -4.16
C GLY A 346 -10.23 11.68 -3.19
N GLY A 347 -9.93 11.40 -1.93
CA GLY A 347 -9.76 12.43 -0.91
C GLY A 347 -8.45 13.23 -1.06
N GLY A 348 -7.38 12.57 -1.51
CA GLY A 348 -6.03 13.13 -1.57
C GLY A 348 -5.55 13.53 -2.97
N SER A 349 -5.99 12.80 -3.98
CA SER A 349 -5.62 12.98 -5.40
C SER A 349 -6.87 12.82 -6.28
N THR A 350 -6.71 13.18 -7.55
CA THR A 350 -7.67 12.84 -8.61
C THR A 350 -6.92 12.29 -9.81
N GLN A 351 -7.47 11.28 -10.46
CA GLN A 351 -6.81 10.54 -11.53
C GLN A 351 -7.64 10.66 -12.81
N VAL A 352 -6.94 10.79 -13.95
CA VAL A 352 -7.52 10.69 -15.28
C VAL A 352 -6.69 9.67 -16.06
N VAL A 353 -7.36 8.65 -16.60
CA VAL A 353 -6.72 7.62 -17.42
C VAL A 353 -7.56 7.35 -18.66
N MET A 354 -6.92 7.42 -19.82
CA MET A 354 -7.55 7.17 -21.10
C MET A 354 -6.60 6.42 -22.01
N ARG A 355 -7.18 5.68 -22.96
CA ARG A 355 -6.46 5.18 -24.12
C ARG A 355 -6.72 6.16 -25.26
N PRO A 356 -5.73 6.98 -25.68
CA PRO A 356 -5.91 7.84 -26.84
C PRO A 356 -6.16 7.02 -28.11
N ASN A 357 -7.00 7.53 -29.00
CA ASN A 357 -7.22 6.95 -30.33
C ASN A 357 -5.92 6.84 -31.14
N ASP A 358 -5.15 7.91 -31.10
CA ASP A 358 -3.83 7.99 -31.70
C ASP A 358 -2.77 7.88 -30.60
N PRO A 359 -2.03 6.76 -30.50
CA PRO A 359 -0.99 6.59 -29.49
C PRO A 359 0.22 7.52 -29.71
N GLU A 360 0.39 8.11 -30.90
CA GLU A 360 1.51 9.04 -31.20
C GLU A 360 1.43 10.32 -30.35
N VAL A 361 0.24 10.67 -29.84
CA VAL A 361 0.08 11.83 -28.94
C VAL A 361 0.85 11.67 -27.63
N LEU A 362 1.30 10.45 -27.29
CA LEU A 362 2.08 10.14 -26.09
C LEU A 362 3.59 10.12 -26.34
N GLU A 363 4.06 10.25 -27.59
CA GLU A 363 5.48 10.26 -27.90
C GLU A 363 6.19 11.46 -27.24
N GLY A 364 7.29 11.20 -26.53
CA GLY A 364 8.01 12.20 -25.75
C GLY A 364 7.36 12.56 -24.41
N HIS A 365 6.34 11.81 -23.99
CA HIS A 365 5.62 11.95 -22.72
C HIS A 365 5.56 10.62 -21.96
N GLU A 366 6.69 9.90 -21.91
CA GLU A 366 6.79 8.56 -21.32
C GLU A 366 6.45 8.55 -19.81
N GLU A 367 6.65 9.67 -19.10
CA GLU A 367 6.31 9.83 -17.69
C GLU A 367 4.79 9.82 -17.41
N PHE A 368 3.99 10.13 -18.44
CA PHE A 368 2.52 10.08 -18.40
C PHE A 368 1.96 8.82 -19.08
N THR A 369 2.84 7.93 -19.54
CA THR A 369 2.44 6.73 -20.26
C THR A 369 2.54 5.52 -19.35
N ASP A 370 1.47 4.71 -19.34
CA ASP A 370 1.49 3.36 -18.78
C ASP A 370 1.12 2.34 -19.87
N THR A 371 1.54 1.10 -19.72
CA THR A 371 1.35 0.07 -20.76
C THR A 371 0.93 -1.25 -20.14
N PHE A 372 -0.25 -1.74 -20.54
CA PHE A 372 -0.67 -3.10 -20.24
C PHE A 372 -0.44 -4.04 -21.42
N ALA A 373 -0.09 -5.28 -21.15
CA ALA A 373 -0.11 -6.37 -22.12
C ALA A 373 -1.41 -7.18 -21.96
N ILE A 374 -2.44 -6.85 -22.73
CA ILE A 374 -3.77 -7.49 -22.61
C ILE A 374 -4.02 -8.32 -23.85
N ASN A 375 -4.24 -9.63 -23.69
CA ASN A 375 -4.52 -10.57 -24.78
C ASN A 375 -3.42 -10.56 -25.87
N GLY A 376 -2.16 -10.47 -25.45
CA GLY A 376 -1.00 -10.37 -26.34
C GLY A 376 -0.85 -9.02 -27.06
N LYS A 377 -1.69 -8.03 -26.77
CA LYS A 377 -1.62 -6.67 -27.33
C LYS A 377 -1.11 -5.70 -26.29
N SER A 378 -0.12 -4.90 -26.67
CA SER A 378 0.33 -3.76 -25.89
C SER A 378 -0.68 -2.61 -26.02
N ILE A 379 -1.24 -2.18 -24.90
CA ILE A 379 -2.17 -1.05 -24.82
C ILE A 379 -1.48 0.08 -24.06
N LYS A 380 -1.12 1.15 -24.78
CA LYS A 380 -0.58 2.38 -24.19
C LYS A 380 -1.73 3.25 -23.68
N LEU A 381 -1.59 3.72 -22.44
CA LEU A 381 -2.54 4.59 -21.76
C LEU A 381 -1.85 5.91 -21.42
N TYR A 382 -2.59 7.01 -21.58
CA TYR A 382 -2.29 8.21 -20.81
C TYR A 382 -2.80 7.99 -19.40
N GLN A 383 -1.96 8.26 -18.41
CA GLN A 383 -2.33 8.30 -17.01
C GLN A 383 -1.72 9.51 -16.32
N HIS A 384 -2.51 10.13 -15.45
CA HIS A 384 -1.95 11.05 -14.48
C HIS A 384 -2.76 11.05 -13.17
N SER A 385 -2.03 11.16 -12.06
CA SER A 385 -2.58 11.39 -10.71
C SER A 385 -2.18 12.79 -10.25
N TYR A 386 -3.16 13.68 -10.17
CA TYR A 386 -2.97 15.01 -9.61
C TYR A 386 -2.96 14.92 -8.07
N GLU A 387 -1.81 14.57 -7.53
CA GLU A 387 -1.55 14.50 -6.09
C GLU A 387 -1.76 15.87 -5.42
N GLY A 388 -2.55 15.90 -4.34
CA GLY A 388 -2.94 17.16 -3.68
C GLY A 388 -4.19 17.82 -4.29
N ASN A 389 -4.77 17.25 -5.34
CA ASN A 389 -6.00 17.72 -5.99
C ASN A 389 -7.19 16.75 -5.81
N GLY A 390 -7.16 15.89 -4.79
CA GLY A 390 -8.38 15.19 -4.36
C GLY A 390 -9.38 16.13 -3.68
N LEU A 391 -10.60 15.67 -3.42
CA LEU A 391 -11.68 16.52 -2.89
C LEU A 391 -11.30 17.26 -1.59
N ASN A 392 -10.73 16.52 -0.62
CA ASN A 392 -10.32 17.13 0.66
C ASN A 392 -9.08 18.00 0.47
N ALA A 393 -8.10 17.55 -0.32
CA ALA A 393 -6.85 18.26 -0.55
C ALA A 393 -7.06 19.59 -1.28
N ALA A 394 -7.91 19.61 -2.31
CA ALA A 394 -8.29 20.82 -3.03
C ALA A 394 -9.01 21.83 -2.14
N ARG A 395 -9.91 21.36 -1.26
CA ARG A 395 -10.53 22.21 -0.24
C ARG A 395 -9.47 22.80 0.70
N GLU A 396 -8.56 21.99 1.23
CA GLU A 396 -7.50 22.46 2.12
C GLU A 396 -6.59 23.50 1.43
N GLN A 397 -6.21 23.26 0.17
CA GLN A 397 -5.39 24.17 -0.64
C GLN A 397 -6.10 25.51 -0.87
N LEU A 398 -7.38 25.49 -1.26
CA LEU A 398 -8.17 26.69 -1.47
C LEU A 398 -8.28 27.50 -0.16
N LEU A 399 -8.66 26.84 0.93
CA LEU A 399 -8.84 27.51 2.22
C LEU A 399 -7.55 28.10 2.77
N ALA A 400 -6.41 27.43 2.60
CA ALA A 400 -5.10 27.98 2.97
C ALA A 400 -4.74 29.22 2.15
N SER A 401 -5.02 29.20 0.83
CA SER A 401 -4.76 30.33 -0.07
C SER A 401 -5.61 31.56 0.28
N VAL A 402 -6.89 31.33 0.60
CA VAL A 402 -7.82 32.39 1.01
C VAL A 402 -7.45 32.96 2.38
N ALA A 403 -7.13 32.10 3.36
CA ALA A 403 -6.69 32.54 4.68
C ALA A 403 -5.43 33.43 4.61
N THR A 404 -4.47 33.05 3.77
CA THR A 404 -3.25 33.84 3.55
C THR A 404 -3.55 35.20 2.90
N SER A 405 -4.49 35.24 1.95
CA SER A 405 -4.91 36.49 1.29
C SER A 405 -5.62 37.45 2.24
N VAL A 406 -6.38 36.93 3.22
CA VAL A 406 -7.01 37.73 4.28
C VAL A 406 -5.97 38.24 5.27
N ALA A 407 -5.03 37.40 5.70
CA ALA A 407 -3.99 37.76 6.67
C ALA A 407 -3.01 38.82 6.15
N THR A 408 -2.68 38.79 4.85
CA THR A 408 -1.76 39.74 4.21
C THR A 408 -2.41 41.09 3.88
N GLY A 409 -3.69 41.30 4.22
CA GLY A 409 -4.33 42.60 4.19
C GLY A 409 -4.59 43.19 2.79
N GLY A 410 -4.38 42.42 1.70
CA GLY A 410 -4.79 42.76 0.33
C GLY A 410 -4.70 44.26 -0.03
N THR A 411 -3.55 44.90 0.24
CA THR A 411 -3.30 46.33 0.01
C THR A 411 -2.63 46.62 -1.34
N THR A 412 -2.71 45.70 -2.31
CA THR A 412 -2.32 46.01 -3.69
C THR A 412 -3.50 46.67 -4.41
N THR A 413 -3.29 47.90 -4.84
CA THR A 413 -4.21 48.87 -5.45
C THR A 413 -4.81 48.46 -6.82
N ALA A 414 -4.99 47.17 -7.07
CA ALA A 414 -5.57 46.64 -8.32
C ALA A 414 -6.61 45.52 -8.13
N ALA A 415 -6.91 45.08 -6.91
CA ALA A 415 -7.99 44.11 -6.68
C ALA A 415 -9.31 44.83 -6.39
N LYS A 416 -10.26 44.79 -7.34
CA LYS A 416 -11.68 45.18 -7.11
C LYS A 416 -12.40 44.31 -6.07
N SER A 417 -11.70 43.41 -5.42
CA SER A 417 -12.14 42.60 -4.31
C SER A 417 -11.15 42.79 -3.17
N GLY A 418 -11.52 43.61 -2.18
CA GLY A 418 -10.79 43.71 -0.92
C GLY A 418 -10.72 42.36 -0.19
N PRO A 419 -10.19 42.32 1.06
CA PRO A 419 -10.14 41.08 1.84
C PRO A 419 -11.51 40.40 1.79
N LEU A 420 -11.57 39.12 1.38
CA LEU A 420 -12.79 38.33 1.27
C LEU A 420 -13.42 38.22 2.67
N ARG A 421 -14.23 39.23 3.04
CA ARG A 421 -14.99 39.25 4.30
C ARG A 421 -16.07 38.17 4.32
N ALA A 422 -16.51 37.75 3.14
CA ALA A 422 -17.54 36.75 2.95
C ALA A 422 -17.08 35.76 1.87
N PHE A 423 -16.76 34.53 2.28
CA PHE A 423 -16.29 33.48 1.37
C PHE A 423 -17.47 32.83 0.63
N PRO A 424 -17.58 32.98 -0.71
CA PRO A 424 -18.79 32.68 -1.46
C PRO A 424 -19.04 31.19 -1.72
N CYS A 425 -18.20 30.30 -1.19
CA CYS A 425 -18.38 28.85 -1.29
C CYS A 425 -19.11 28.23 -0.08
N PHE A 426 -19.24 28.96 1.02
CA PHE A 426 -19.79 28.46 2.28
C PHE A 426 -21.19 29.03 2.54
N PRO A 427 -22.08 28.33 3.26
CA PRO A 427 -23.35 28.90 3.67
C PRO A 427 -23.15 30.12 4.58
N GLN A 428 -24.10 31.05 4.55
CA GLN A 428 -24.06 32.25 5.41
C GLN A 428 -23.90 31.87 6.90
N GLY A 429 -22.99 32.56 7.58
CA GLY A 429 -22.65 32.36 9.00
C GLY A 429 -21.69 31.20 9.27
N TYR A 430 -21.30 30.40 8.28
CA TYR A 430 -20.35 29.31 8.50
C TYR A 430 -18.91 29.82 8.57
N ALA A 431 -18.15 29.25 9.50
CA ALA A 431 -16.71 29.42 9.64
C ALA A 431 -16.05 28.05 9.71
N HIS A 432 -15.00 27.87 8.91
CA HIS A 432 -14.24 26.63 8.92
C HIS A 432 -13.20 26.65 10.04
N GLU A 433 -13.38 25.78 11.04
CA GLU A 433 -12.62 25.76 12.30
C GLU A 433 -11.10 25.77 12.11
N LYS A 434 -10.57 24.98 11.16
CA LYS A 434 -9.12 24.82 10.95
C LYS A 434 -8.48 26.01 10.22
N SER A 435 -9.21 26.70 9.33
CA SER A 435 -8.64 27.76 8.47
C SER A 435 -9.07 29.18 8.87
N GLY A 436 -10.11 29.32 9.69
CA GLY A 436 -10.70 30.61 10.05
C GLY A 436 -11.48 31.30 8.92
N VAL A 437 -11.47 30.75 7.69
CA VAL A 437 -12.22 31.30 6.56
C VAL A 437 -13.71 31.19 6.83
N SER A 438 -14.45 32.28 6.61
CA SER A 438 -15.87 32.35 6.93
C SER A 438 -16.70 33.09 5.87
N ASN A 439 -18.00 32.80 5.87
CA ASN A 439 -18.99 33.59 5.14
C ASN A 439 -19.82 34.46 6.11
N GLY A 440 -19.14 35.43 6.73
CA GLY A 440 -19.75 36.46 7.59
C GLY A 440 -20.32 35.95 8.91
N VAL A 441 -19.45 35.59 9.87
CA VAL A 441 -19.86 35.31 11.26
C VAL A 441 -20.32 36.63 11.91
N GLY A 442 -21.59 36.70 12.35
CA GLY A 442 -22.13 37.88 13.05
C GLY A 442 -22.89 38.89 12.18
N GLY A 443 -23.22 38.54 10.94
CA GLY A 443 -23.94 39.40 9.99
C GLY A 443 -23.04 39.88 8.85
N GLY A 444 -23.59 39.99 7.63
CA GLY A 444 -22.85 40.40 6.43
C GLY A 444 -22.30 39.28 5.54
N GLY A 445 -22.71 38.02 5.75
CA GLY A 445 -22.44 36.92 4.81
C GLY A 445 -23.18 37.11 3.48
N VAL A 446 -22.66 36.52 2.41
CA VAL A 446 -23.24 36.55 1.06
C VAL A 446 -23.94 35.23 0.75
N THR A 447 -24.94 35.24 -0.13
CA THR A 447 -25.48 33.99 -0.68
C THR A 447 -24.37 33.28 -1.47
N PRO A 448 -24.15 31.97 -1.29
CA PRO A 448 -23.09 31.27 -2.03
C PRO A 448 -23.30 31.36 -3.54
N SER A 449 -22.21 31.50 -4.30
CA SER A 449 -22.21 31.51 -5.76
C SER A 449 -21.26 30.45 -6.28
N MET A 450 -21.78 29.58 -7.15
CA MET A 450 -20.96 28.58 -7.84
C MET A 450 -19.90 29.27 -8.72
N GLU A 451 -20.28 30.32 -9.42
CA GLU A 451 -19.40 31.06 -10.34
C GLU A 451 -18.23 31.73 -9.60
N GLU A 452 -18.50 32.40 -8.48
CA GLU A 452 -17.46 33.00 -7.64
C GLU A 452 -16.58 31.93 -6.99
N CYS A 453 -17.17 30.83 -6.54
CA CYS A 453 -16.42 29.73 -5.94
C CYS A 453 -15.50 29.04 -6.97
N VAL A 454 -16.00 28.79 -8.19
CA VAL A 454 -15.20 28.26 -9.29
C VAL A 454 -14.07 29.21 -9.67
N ALA A 455 -14.31 30.54 -9.68
CA ALA A 455 -13.26 31.51 -9.94
C ALA A 455 -12.11 31.42 -8.90
N LEU A 456 -12.43 31.14 -7.64
CA LEU A 456 -11.44 30.91 -6.59
C LEU A 456 -10.65 29.60 -6.81
N PHE A 457 -11.32 28.52 -7.18
CA PHE A 457 -10.63 27.27 -7.54
C PHE A 457 -9.72 27.43 -8.74
N ARG A 458 -10.17 28.10 -9.81
CA ARG A 458 -9.35 28.40 -11.00
C ARG A 458 -8.10 29.22 -10.67
N LYS A 459 -8.21 30.12 -9.71
CA LYS A 459 -7.09 30.97 -9.28
C LYS A 459 -6.08 30.22 -8.41
N HIS A 460 -6.53 29.33 -7.53
CA HIS A 460 -5.70 28.80 -6.44
C HIS A 460 -5.39 27.30 -6.50
N VAL A 461 -6.17 26.52 -7.27
CA VAL A 461 -6.10 25.05 -7.25
C VAL A 461 -5.98 24.49 -8.68
N VAL A 462 -6.94 24.81 -9.54
CA VAL A 462 -7.06 24.33 -10.94
C VAL A 462 -6.58 25.43 -11.89
N ARG A 463 -5.28 25.74 -11.85
CA ARG A 463 -4.74 26.90 -12.56
C ARG A 463 -4.51 26.58 -14.03
N SER A 464 -5.20 27.29 -14.92
CA SER A 464 -5.00 27.19 -16.37
C SER A 464 -3.93 28.18 -16.90
N GLY A 465 -3.32 29.00 -16.04
CA GLY A 465 -2.46 30.13 -16.44
C GLY A 465 -0.95 29.92 -16.27
N GLY A 466 -0.44 28.69 -16.43
CA GLY A 466 1.00 28.39 -16.41
C GLY A 466 1.57 28.16 -17.82
N GLU A 467 2.90 28.14 -17.94
CA GLU A 467 3.56 27.68 -19.17
C GLU A 467 3.20 26.21 -19.41
N CYS A 468 2.32 25.94 -20.40
CA CYS A 468 2.11 24.59 -20.90
C CYS A 468 3.25 24.29 -21.87
N SER A 469 4.18 23.43 -21.48
CA SER A 469 5.32 23.02 -22.31
C SER A 469 4.94 22.02 -23.41
N SER A 470 3.67 21.62 -23.49
CA SER A 470 3.15 20.63 -24.42
C SER A 470 2.05 21.23 -25.32
N LYS A 471 1.64 20.50 -26.37
CA LYS A 471 0.54 20.94 -27.27
C LYS A 471 -0.80 21.12 -26.54
N SER A 472 -1.02 20.33 -25.49
CA SER A 472 -2.21 20.35 -24.66
C SER A 472 -1.82 20.04 -23.22
N CYS A 473 -2.47 20.72 -22.27
CA CYS A 473 -2.32 20.48 -20.85
C CYS A 473 -3.70 20.40 -20.21
N GLY A 474 -3.79 19.66 -19.10
CA GLY A 474 -4.92 19.76 -18.19
C GLY A 474 -4.84 21.08 -17.42
N PHE A 475 -4.40 20.99 -16.17
CA PHE A 475 -4.14 22.15 -15.32
C PHE A 475 -2.78 22.07 -14.63
N ASN A 476 -2.35 23.19 -14.04
CA ASN A 476 -1.05 23.31 -13.36
C ASN A 476 0.17 22.98 -14.25
N GLY A 477 0.06 23.13 -15.57
CA GLY A 477 1.15 22.89 -16.52
C GLY A 477 1.41 21.41 -16.83
N VAL A 478 0.50 20.52 -16.42
CA VAL A 478 0.64 19.07 -16.64
C VAL A 478 0.13 18.69 -18.03
N PHE A 479 0.95 17.97 -18.79
CA PHE A 479 0.57 17.40 -20.07
C PHE A 479 -0.70 16.54 -19.95
N GLN A 480 -1.62 16.73 -20.87
CA GLN A 480 -2.80 15.89 -21.03
C GLN A 480 -3.24 15.94 -22.49
N PRO A 481 -3.49 14.80 -23.15
CA PRO A 481 -4.12 14.78 -24.47
C PRO A 481 -5.44 15.55 -24.48
N ASP A 482 -5.76 16.23 -25.58
CA ASP A 482 -7.02 16.96 -25.70
C ASP A 482 -8.19 15.96 -25.68
N VAL A 483 -8.98 16.00 -24.61
CA VAL A 483 -10.10 15.08 -24.38
C VAL A 483 -11.14 15.10 -25.50
N ARG A 484 -11.24 16.19 -26.28
CA ARG A 484 -12.17 16.32 -27.41
C ARG A 484 -11.80 15.45 -28.60
N THR A 485 -10.53 15.05 -28.69
CA THR A 485 -9.99 14.25 -29.81
C THR A 485 -9.45 12.90 -29.35
N ALA A 486 -8.92 12.84 -28.13
CA ALA A 486 -8.29 11.64 -27.57
C ALA A 486 -9.30 10.61 -27.07
N VAL A 487 -10.47 11.03 -26.57
CA VAL A 487 -11.49 10.15 -25.98
C VAL A 487 -12.40 9.60 -27.09
N SER A 488 -12.38 8.28 -27.32
CA SER A 488 -13.36 7.57 -28.19
C SER A 488 -14.49 6.88 -27.44
N GLY A 489 -14.21 6.40 -26.23
CA GLY A 489 -15.12 5.60 -25.43
C GLY A 489 -15.94 6.42 -24.42
N PRO A 490 -16.81 5.75 -23.65
CA PRO A 490 -17.53 6.38 -22.56
C PRO A 490 -16.58 6.90 -21.47
N VAL A 491 -16.96 7.99 -20.80
CA VAL A 491 -16.21 8.54 -19.66
C VAL A 491 -16.89 8.11 -18.37
N TYR A 492 -16.22 7.31 -17.56
CA TYR A 492 -16.71 6.89 -16.24
C TYR A 492 -16.11 7.78 -15.14
N ALA A 493 -16.93 8.27 -14.23
CA ALA A 493 -16.51 9.05 -13.08
C ALA A 493 -17.06 8.43 -11.79
N PHE A 494 -16.18 8.18 -10.82
CA PHE A 494 -16.53 7.44 -9.59
C PHE A 494 -15.92 8.07 -8.33
N SER A 495 -16.00 7.37 -7.20
CA SER A 495 -15.62 7.89 -5.87
C SER A 495 -16.42 9.14 -5.51
N PHE A 496 -15.78 10.26 -5.16
CA PHE A 496 -16.50 11.47 -4.76
C PHE A 496 -17.31 12.11 -5.90
N TYR A 497 -17.04 11.80 -7.18
CA TYR A 497 -17.97 12.19 -8.25
C TYR A 497 -19.35 11.57 -8.03
N HIS A 498 -19.39 10.27 -7.73
CA HIS A 498 -20.63 9.58 -7.42
C HIS A 498 -21.28 10.13 -6.16
N ASP A 499 -20.54 10.24 -5.07
CA ASP A 499 -21.13 10.63 -3.78
C ASP A 499 -21.70 12.06 -3.78
N LEU A 500 -21.10 12.97 -4.56
CA LEU A 500 -21.58 14.34 -4.70
C LEU A 500 -22.74 14.47 -5.68
N LEU A 501 -22.73 13.74 -6.80
CA LEU A 501 -23.71 13.94 -7.88
C LEU A 501 -24.95 13.06 -7.72
N ARG A 502 -24.80 11.82 -7.22
CA ARG A 502 -25.89 10.86 -7.13
C ARG A 502 -27.13 11.40 -6.40
N PRO A 503 -27.03 12.15 -5.28
CA PRO A 503 -28.19 12.71 -4.59
C PRO A 503 -29.02 13.69 -5.43
N HIS A 504 -28.43 14.30 -6.46
CA HIS A 504 -29.06 15.31 -7.32
C HIS A 504 -29.54 14.76 -8.67
N MET A 505 -29.19 13.51 -9.00
CA MET A 505 -29.57 12.85 -10.25
C MET A 505 -30.92 12.13 -10.12
N THR A 506 -31.70 12.15 -11.20
CA THR A 506 -32.97 11.41 -11.30
C THR A 506 -32.79 9.93 -10.94
N ALA A 507 -33.73 9.35 -10.17
CA ALA A 507 -33.69 7.94 -9.80
C ALA A 507 -33.57 7.03 -11.04
N GLY A 508 -32.63 6.09 -11.02
CA GLY A 508 -32.37 5.16 -12.12
C GLY A 508 -31.42 5.68 -13.22
N THR A 509 -31.10 6.98 -13.24
CA THR A 509 -30.10 7.51 -14.19
C THR A 509 -28.69 7.32 -13.66
N THR A 510 -27.78 6.97 -14.57
CA THR A 510 -26.34 6.81 -14.31
C THR A 510 -25.48 7.72 -15.19
N VAL A 511 -26.08 8.36 -16.19
CA VAL A 511 -25.40 9.25 -17.12
C VAL A 511 -25.86 10.68 -16.89
N ILE A 512 -24.92 11.63 -16.87
CA ILE A 512 -25.19 13.07 -16.74
C ILE A 512 -24.24 13.86 -17.64
N ARG A 513 -24.71 14.97 -18.23
CA ARG A 513 -23.83 15.86 -19.00
C ARG A 513 -23.15 16.88 -18.10
N LEU A 514 -21.97 17.35 -18.50
CA LEU A 514 -21.25 18.41 -17.77
C LEU A 514 -22.11 19.68 -17.59
N GLN A 515 -22.91 20.05 -18.59
CA GLN A 515 -23.89 21.14 -18.49
C GLN A 515 -24.87 20.95 -17.31
N ASP A 516 -25.37 19.74 -17.13
CA ASP A 516 -26.35 19.43 -16.08
C ASP A 516 -25.67 19.45 -14.70
N ILE A 517 -24.40 19.02 -14.59
CA ILE A 517 -23.56 19.17 -13.39
C ILE A 517 -23.40 20.66 -13.01
N ILE A 518 -23.12 21.53 -13.98
CA ILE A 518 -23.03 22.98 -13.77
C ILE A 518 -24.36 23.54 -13.24
N GLY A 519 -25.49 23.08 -13.82
CA GLY A 519 -26.82 23.44 -13.37
C GLY A 519 -27.09 23.01 -11.91
N ILE A 520 -26.73 21.78 -11.56
CA ILE A 520 -26.83 21.25 -10.18
C ILE A 520 -26.01 22.12 -9.22
N ALA A 521 -24.73 22.35 -9.53
CA ALA A 521 -23.84 23.14 -8.68
C ALA A 521 -24.35 24.58 -8.47
N SER A 522 -24.81 25.24 -9.54
CA SER A 522 -25.39 26.58 -9.48
C SER A 522 -26.65 26.61 -8.60
N GLN A 523 -27.56 25.66 -8.79
CA GLN A 523 -28.80 25.57 -8.00
C GLN A 523 -28.53 25.26 -6.51
N VAL A 524 -27.61 24.34 -6.21
CA VAL A 524 -27.22 24.02 -4.83
C VAL A 524 -26.62 25.24 -4.14
N CYS A 525 -25.68 25.94 -4.77
CA CYS A 525 -25.09 27.16 -4.19
C CYS A 525 -26.14 28.26 -3.97
N LYS A 526 -26.99 28.52 -4.97
CA LYS A 526 -28.01 29.58 -4.91
C LYS A 526 -29.10 29.33 -3.86
N SER A 527 -29.48 28.06 -3.65
CA SER A 527 -30.52 27.64 -2.70
C SER A 527 -29.99 27.16 -1.35
N MET A 528 -28.67 27.26 -1.13
CA MET A 528 -28.01 26.83 0.10
C MET A 528 -28.54 27.61 1.31
N LYS A 529 -29.01 26.88 2.32
CA LYS A 529 -29.52 27.45 3.57
C LYS A 529 -28.36 27.99 4.42
N SER A 530 -28.67 28.91 5.33
CA SER A 530 -27.70 29.38 6.33
C SER A 530 -27.19 28.22 7.20
N VAL A 531 -26.01 28.37 7.81
CA VAL A 531 -25.43 27.35 8.69
C VAL A 531 -26.38 26.98 9.84
N GLU A 532 -27.11 27.94 10.37
CA GLU A 532 -28.05 27.71 11.46
C GLU A 532 -29.25 26.85 11.03
N GLN A 533 -29.73 27.05 9.81
CA GLN A 533 -30.78 26.22 9.22
C GLN A 533 -30.28 24.81 8.93
N LEU A 534 -29.08 24.68 8.34
CA LEU A 534 -28.46 23.37 8.09
C LEU A 534 -28.25 22.59 9.39
N ARG A 535 -27.76 23.24 10.46
CA ARG A 535 -27.60 22.62 11.78
C ARG A 535 -28.93 22.19 12.39
N ARG A 536 -29.99 22.98 12.22
CA ARG A 536 -31.35 22.64 12.68
C ARG A 536 -31.90 21.41 11.94
N GLU A 537 -31.73 21.36 10.62
CA GLU A 537 -32.26 20.29 9.77
C GLU A 537 -31.48 18.97 9.88
N ASN A 538 -30.22 19.04 10.29
CA ASN A 538 -29.37 17.88 10.49
C ASN A 538 -29.22 17.48 11.97
N LYS A 539 -29.89 18.17 12.90
CA LYS A 539 -29.90 17.83 14.31
C LYS A 539 -30.46 16.41 14.51
N GLY A 540 -29.62 15.52 15.03
CA GLY A 540 -30.00 14.12 15.29
C GLY A 540 -29.93 13.20 14.07
N LYS A 541 -29.50 13.68 12.89
CA LYS A 541 -29.18 12.80 11.77
C LYS A 541 -27.80 12.18 11.98
N VAL A 542 -27.74 10.86 11.80
CA VAL A 542 -26.53 10.04 11.97
C VAL A 542 -25.46 10.44 10.95
N SER A 543 -24.20 10.28 11.35
CA SER A 543 -22.94 10.63 10.70
C SER A 543 -22.99 10.71 9.17
N VAL A 544 -23.01 11.94 8.65
CA VAL A 544 -22.57 12.22 7.28
C VAL A 544 -21.06 11.91 7.22
N HIS A 545 -20.61 11.28 6.12
CA HIS A 545 -19.19 11.06 5.88
C HIS A 545 -18.42 12.38 6.16
N PRO A 546 -17.32 12.39 6.93
CA PRO A 546 -16.68 13.63 7.39
C PRO A 546 -16.31 14.60 6.26
N SER A 547 -16.01 14.07 5.07
CA SER A 547 -15.73 14.86 3.88
C SER A 547 -16.96 15.46 3.19
N LEU A 548 -18.17 14.99 3.44
CA LEU A 548 -19.40 15.33 2.70
C LEU A 548 -20.41 16.15 3.53
N ARG A 549 -19.91 16.90 4.52
CA ARG A 549 -20.77 17.74 5.37
C ARG A 549 -21.62 18.71 4.53
N PRO A 550 -22.91 18.91 4.85
CA PRO A 550 -23.81 19.80 4.09
C PRO A 550 -23.28 21.23 3.94
N GLU A 551 -22.54 21.74 4.93
CA GLU A 551 -21.95 23.09 4.87
C GLU A 551 -20.84 23.24 3.82
N LEU A 552 -20.39 22.14 3.22
CA LEU A 552 -19.30 22.11 2.23
C LEU A 552 -19.79 21.76 0.82
N GLU A 553 -21.09 21.54 0.62
CA GLU A 553 -21.62 20.99 -0.63
C GLU A 553 -21.42 21.92 -1.84
N CYS A 554 -21.69 23.22 -1.67
CA CYS A 554 -21.47 24.23 -2.72
C CYS A 554 -19.99 24.31 -3.10
N LEU A 555 -19.09 24.28 -2.11
CA LEU A 555 -17.65 24.24 -2.33
C LEU A 555 -17.23 23.00 -3.14
N HIS A 556 -17.71 21.82 -2.75
CA HIS A 556 -17.34 20.57 -3.42
C HIS A 556 -17.90 20.44 -4.84
N LEU A 557 -19.16 20.82 -5.07
CA LEU A 557 -19.74 20.83 -6.41
C LEU A 557 -19.07 21.88 -7.31
N SER A 558 -18.73 23.05 -6.76
CA SER A 558 -17.93 24.05 -7.48
C SER A 558 -16.55 23.52 -7.83
N TYR A 559 -15.93 22.71 -6.97
CA TYR A 559 -14.66 22.06 -7.29
C TYR A 559 -14.81 21.06 -8.44
N VAL A 560 -15.85 20.22 -8.42
CA VAL A 560 -16.16 19.28 -9.50
C VAL A 560 -16.33 20.01 -10.84
N VAL A 561 -17.05 21.14 -10.86
CA VAL A 561 -17.21 21.99 -12.05
C VAL A 561 -15.85 22.54 -12.51
N ALA A 562 -15.07 23.13 -11.60
CA ALA A 562 -13.76 23.69 -11.93
C ALA A 562 -12.82 22.63 -12.51
N LEU A 563 -12.81 21.43 -11.91
CA LEU A 563 -11.96 20.32 -12.34
C LEU A 563 -12.36 19.80 -13.73
N LEU A 564 -13.64 19.48 -13.95
CA LEU A 564 -14.10 18.91 -15.22
C LEU A 564 -14.03 19.91 -16.38
N ARG A 565 -14.51 21.15 -16.15
CA ARG A 565 -14.62 22.17 -17.21
C ARG A 565 -13.31 22.91 -17.44
N ASP A 566 -12.67 23.40 -16.37
CA ASP A 566 -11.52 24.30 -16.46
C ASP A 566 -10.17 23.56 -16.28
N GLY A 567 -10.20 22.37 -15.70
CA GLY A 567 -9.03 21.53 -15.46
C GLY A 567 -8.79 20.49 -16.55
N PHE A 568 -9.79 19.64 -16.82
CA PHE A 568 -9.70 18.59 -17.83
C PHE A 568 -10.23 19.02 -19.21
N HIS A 569 -10.83 20.21 -19.31
CA HIS A 569 -11.33 20.83 -20.55
C HIS A 569 -12.42 20.06 -21.29
N TYR A 570 -13.19 19.23 -20.58
CA TYR A 570 -14.34 18.52 -21.16
C TYR A 570 -15.38 19.50 -21.73
N PRO A 571 -15.98 19.21 -22.89
CA PRO A 571 -17.04 20.03 -23.46
C PRO A 571 -18.34 19.92 -22.65
N LEU A 572 -19.21 20.92 -22.76
CA LEU A 572 -20.43 21.02 -21.94
C LEU A 572 -21.42 19.88 -22.18
N ASP A 573 -21.43 19.33 -23.39
CA ASP A 573 -22.24 18.20 -23.81
C ASP A 573 -21.60 16.83 -23.49
N GLN A 574 -20.39 16.78 -22.91
CA GLN A 574 -19.76 15.54 -22.48
C GLN A 574 -20.66 14.78 -21.52
N GLU A 575 -20.99 13.54 -21.87
CA GLU A 575 -21.66 12.59 -20.99
C GLU A 575 -20.66 11.91 -20.05
N LEU A 576 -21.00 11.86 -18.77
CA LEU A 576 -20.25 11.15 -17.73
C LEU A 576 -21.13 10.05 -17.13
N HIS A 577 -20.62 8.82 -17.14
CA HIS A 577 -21.19 7.68 -16.45
C HIS A 577 -20.77 7.72 -14.97
N ILE A 578 -21.68 8.17 -14.12
CA ILE A 578 -21.47 8.26 -12.68
C ILE A 578 -21.67 6.89 -12.04
N ALA A 579 -20.59 6.26 -11.60
CA ALA A 579 -20.62 4.89 -11.11
C ALA A 579 -20.10 4.80 -9.67
N LYS A 580 -20.81 4.06 -8.82
CA LYS A 580 -20.26 3.46 -7.61
C LYS A 580 -19.92 1.99 -7.83
N LYS A 581 -20.76 1.34 -8.63
CA LYS A 581 -20.66 -0.05 -9.02
C LYS A 581 -20.97 -0.21 -10.49
N ILE A 582 -20.33 -1.19 -11.13
CA ILE A 582 -20.69 -1.69 -12.47
C ILE A 582 -21.05 -3.16 -12.30
N ASP A 583 -22.25 -3.54 -12.71
CA ASP A 583 -22.79 -4.91 -12.58
C ASP A 583 -22.69 -5.52 -11.18
N GLY A 584 -22.81 -4.68 -10.15
CA GLY A 584 -22.77 -5.08 -8.73
C GLY A 584 -21.38 -5.02 -8.07
N TYR A 585 -20.33 -4.78 -8.85
CA TYR A 585 -18.94 -4.73 -8.39
C TYR A 585 -18.45 -3.30 -8.18
N GLU A 586 -17.69 -3.07 -7.11
CA GLU A 586 -17.15 -1.73 -6.78
C GLU A 586 -16.23 -1.20 -7.90
N THR A 587 -16.43 0.07 -8.28
CA THR A 587 -15.54 0.76 -9.22
C THR A 587 -14.33 1.33 -8.48
N ALA A 588 -13.34 0.49 -8.24
CA ALA A 588 -12.08 0.83 -7.57
C ALA A 588 -10.88 0.13 -8.24
N TRP A 589 -9.66 0.59 -7.96
CA TRP A 589 -8.43 0.00 -8.50
C TRP A 589 -8.21 -1.47 -8.08
N THR A 590 -8.85 -1.92 -7.00
CA THR A 590 -8.64 -3.22 -6.34
C THR A 590 -8.94 -4.42 -7.24
N LEU A 591 -9.98 -4.35 -8.08
CA LEU A 591 -10.26 -5.43 -9.04
C LEU A 591 -9.14 -5.54 -10.09
N GLY A 592 -8.70 -4.44 -10.68
CA GLY A 592 -7.58 -4.41 -11.61
C GLY A 592 -6.30 -4.96 -10.99
N ALA A 593 -6.03 -4.62 -9.73
CA ALA A 593 -4.90 -5.19 -8.99
C ALA A 593 -5.02 -6.70 -8.78
N SER A 594 -6.22 -7.19 -8.46
CA SER A 594 -6.50 -8.62 -8.38
C SER A 594 -6.25 -9.33 -9.71
N LEU A 595 -6.69 -8.74 -10.83
CA LEU A 595 -6.47 -9.29 -12.16
C LEU A 595 -4.97 -9.38 -12.51
N VAL A 596 -4.22 -8.30 -12.28
CA VAL A 596 -2.76 -8.28 -12.48
C VAL A 596 -2.08 -9.32 -11.59
N SER A 597 -2.44 -9.39 -10.31
CA SER A 597 -1.86 -10.37 -9.38
C SER A 597 -2.12 -11.81 -9.82
N LEU A 598 -3.29 -12.11 -10.39
CA LEU A 598 -3.62 -13.43 -10.92
C LEU A 598 -2.89 -13.75 -12.23
N GLU A 599 -2.55 -12.74 -13.04
CA GLU A 599 -1.71 -12.94 -14.24
C GLU A 599 -0.23 -13.11 -13.91
N GLU A 600 0.29 -12.41 -12.91
CA GLU A 600 1.71 -12.41 -12.56
C GLU A 600 2.17 -13.67 -11.80
N HIS A 601 1.25 -14.29 -11.05
CA HIS A 601 1.56 -15.41 -10.15
C HIS A 601 0.92 -16.69 -10.66
N CYS A 602 1.75 -17.70 -10.87
CA CYS A 602 1.26 -19.02 -11.24
C CYS A 602 0.51 -19.65 -10.07
N VAL A 603 -0.82 -19.66 -10.15
CA VAL A 603 -1.70 -20.44 -9.27
C VAL A 603 -1.85 -21.84 -9.83
#